data_AF-A0A9W6FZ49-F1
#
_entry.id   AF-A0A9W6FZ49-F1
#
_cell.length_a   1.000
_cell.length_b   1.000
_cell.length_c   1.000
_cell.angle_alpha   90.00
_cell.angle_beta   90.00
_cell.angle_gamma   90.00
#
_symmetry.space_group_name_H-M   'P 1'
#
loop_
_entity.id
_entity.type
_entity.pdbx_description
1 polymer ?
#
loop_
_entity_poly.entity_id
_entity_poly.type
_entity_poly.pdbx_seq_one_letter_code
_entity_poly.pdbx_strand_id
1 'polypeptide(L)'
;MSEYGTLQDRVRCKSLLGKVMTAEQTIQFFKPGMNLGWSGFTPAGYPKAVPIALADHVEKNSLQGKWKFNLFIGASVGAETEDRWASLDMIDRRWPYQTGKNIAAGINEGRIRMGDKHLSLFAQDLGYGFYTKDTESGKLDLAIIEVSAVTEDGGLVLTSSGGVVPEILMICDKVILEVNVGQPSFEGMHDMVVCNHPPKRQILGITHAGERIGTTYVPCDPSKIVAVVESRHRDKGRAFAEQDDTSEAIANNIIDFFTHEVKAGRLPKNLLPLQSGVGSIANAVIGGLAKAPFENLTVFTEVLQDTMLDLFDSGKLDAASSCSLSLSEEPGFPRFFANMDKYADKIVLRPLSVSNAPEPIRRLGVIAMNTPVEIDIYAHANSTLVGGTRMINGLGGSGDFLRNGYLKIMHTPSSRPTKSDPTGISCVVPHCSHIDHTEHDLDCVVTEQGLADLRGMAPKERARRIIEKCAHPDYKPILSEYLEIASRECLARKVGHEPQLWDRAFKMQLNLAQNGTMKIKNWDVKIDLCE
;
A
#
# COMPACT_ATOMS: atom_id res chain seq x y z
N MET A 1 -10.45 -23.68 -25.49
CA MET A 1 -9.78 -22.41 -25.83
C MET A 1 -10.14 -21.39 -24.77
N SER A 2 -9.26 -20.46 -24.43
CA SER A 2 -9.64 -19.41 -23.47
C SER A 2 -10.73 -18.52 -24.07
N GLU A 3 -11.60 -17.98 -23.24
CA GLU A 3 -12.54 -16.93 -23.64
C GLU A 3 -11.80 -15.71 -24.23
N TYR A 4 -10.57 -15.46 -23.76
CA TYR A 4 -9.78 -14.30 -24.12
C TYR A 4 -8.64 -14.58 -25.12
N GLY A 5 -8.75 -15.66 -25.90
CA GLY A 5 -7.79 -16.03 -26.94
C GLY A 5 -6.77 -17.10 -26.55
N THR A 6 -5.78 -17.31 -27.41
CA THR A 6 -4.70 -18.30 -27.23
C THR A 6 -3.38 -17.64 -26.85
N LEU A 7 -2.41 -18.44 -26.38
CA LEU A 7 -1.06 -17.95 -26.13
C LEU A 7 -0.43 -17.33 -27.39
N GLN A 8 -0.68 -17.92 -28.56
CA GLN A 8 -0.15 -17.48 -29.85
C GLN A 8 -0.75 -16.12 -30.29
N ASP A 9 -1.98 -15.83 -29.88
CA ASP A 9 -2.61 -14.52 -30.11
C ASP A 9 -2.01 -13.45 -29.19
N ARG A 10 -1.65 -13.83 -27.95
CA ARG A 10 -1.05 -12.93 -26.95
C ARG A 10 0.43 -12.66 -27.19
N VAL A 11 1.18 -13.62 -27.72
CA VAL A 11 2.63 -13.49 -27.95
C VAL A 11 2.90 -13.16 -29.42
N ARG A 12 2.93 -11.87 -29.74
CA ARG A 12 3.09 -11.39 -31.11
C ARG A 12 4.55 -11.35 -31.57
N CYS A 13 5.51 -11.27 -30.64
CA CYS A 13 6.93 -11.49 -30.91
C CYS A 13 7.21 -12.97 -31.23
N LYS A 14 7.26 -13.33 -32.51
CA LYS A 14 7.32 -14.75 -32.96
C LYS A 14 8.55 -15.51 -32.48
N SER A 15 9.68 -14.85 -32.25
CA SER A 15 10.90 -15.49 -31.74
C SER A 15 10.73 -16.06 -30.32
N LEU A 16 9.79 -15.54 -29.53
CA LEU A 16 9.52 -16.00 -28.16
C LEU A 16 8.68 -17.27 -28.11
N LEU A 17 7.96 -17.62 -29.19
CA LEU A 17 7.18 -18.86 -29.23
C LEU A 17 8.05 -20.12 -29.14
N GLY A 18 9.32 -20.03 -29.56
CA GLY A 18 10.31 -21.10 -29.38
C GLY A 18 10.80 -21.29 -27.93
N LYS A 19 10.42 -20.39 -27.01
CA LYS A 19 10.77 -20.43 -25.58
C LYS A 19 9.59 -20.86 -24.71
N VAL A 20 8.49 -21.32 -25.31
CA VAL A 20 7.30 -21.77 -24.59
C VAL A 20 7.61 -23.09 -23.88
N MET A 21 7.30 -23.14 -22.57
CA MET A 21 7.49 -24.33 -21.73
C MET A 21 6.49 -24.34 -20.58
N THR A 22 6.37 -25.48 -19.88
CA THR A 22 5.51 -25.58 -18.69
C THR A 22 6.15 -24.87 -17.49
N ALA A 23 5.34 -24.53 -16.48
CA ALA A 23 5.83 -23.91 -15.25
C ALA A 23 6.88 -24.78 -14.55
N GLU A 24 6.70 -26.10 -14.52
CA GLU A 24 7.63 -27.06 -13.92
C GLU A 24 8.96 -27.11 -14.65
N GLN A 25 8.96 -26.97 -15.99
CA GLN A 25 10.20 -26.93 -16.76
C GLN A 25 11.06 -25.71 -16.42
N THR A 26 10.48 -24.64 -15.88
CA THR A 26 11.24 -23.46 -15.47
C THR A 26 12.08 -23.67 -14.20
N ILE A 27 11.80 -24.71 -13.39
CA ILE A 27 12.50 -25.00 -12.12
C ILE A 27 14.03 -25.08 -12.33
N GLN A 28 14.48 -25.54 -13.50
CA GLN A 28 15.91 -25.63 -13.85
C GLN A 28 16.65 -24.28 -13.83
N PHE A 29 15.92 -23.15 -13.88
CA PHE A 29 16.49 -21.80 -13.83
C PHE A 29 16.69 -21.28 -12.41
N PHE A 30 16.23 -21.99 -11.39
CA PHE A 30 16.25 -21.56 -10.01
C PHE A 30 17.34 -22.25 -9.20
N LYS A 31 17.99 -21.48 -8.34
CA LYS A 31 18.97 -21.95 -7.35
C LYS A 31 18.70 -21.23 -6.01
N PRO A 32 18.90 -21.90 -4.87
CA PRO A 32 18.82 -21.24 -3.57
C PRO A 32 19.72 -20.00 -3.50
N GLY A 33 19.24 -18.95 -2.84
CA GLY A 33 19.94 -17.68 -2.65
C GLY A 33 19.73 -16.65 -3.77
N MET A 34 19.04 -16.98 -4.86
CA MET A 34 18.79 -16.04 -5.95
C MET A 34 17.93 -14.84 -5.52
N ASN A 35 18.24 -13.69 -6.10
CA ASN A 35 17.47 -12.45 -6.03
C ASN A 35 16.45 -12.43 -7.16
N LEU A 36 15.17 -12.48 -6.79
CA LEU A 36 14.06 -12.58 -7.71
C LEU A 36 13.27 -11.27 -7.73
N GLY A 37 13.00 -10.77 -8.94
CA GLY A 37 12.09 -9.65 -9.18
C GLY A 37 10.73 -10.15 -9.66
N TRP A 38 9.63 -9.86 -8.97
CA TRP A 38 8.29 -10.24 -9.45
C TRP A 38 7.48 -9.02 -9.84
N SER A 39 6.67 -9.15 -10.89
CA SER A 39 5.54 -8.24 -11.07
C SER A 39 4.54 -8.41 -9.94
N GLY A 40 3.66 -7.42 -9.78
CA GLY A 40 2.55 -7.49 -8.85
C GLY A 40 2.49 -6.37 -7.82
N PHE A 41 1.25 -5.99 -7.51
CA PHE A 41 0.92 -4.97 -6.54
C PHE A 41 -0.53 -5.20 -6.05
N THR A 42 -0.72 -5.39 -4.74
CA THR A 42 -2.02 -5.63 -4.08
C THR A 42 -2.88 -6.75 -4.69
N PRO A 43 -2.48 -8.01 -4.44
CA PRO A 43 -2.85 -9.22 -5.19
C PRO A 43 -3.42 -9.03 -6.61
N ALA A 44 -2.69 -8.27 -7.42
CA ALA A 44 -3.02 -8.00 -8.81
C ALA A 44 -1.74 -7.94 -9.65
N GLY A 45 -1.72 -8.63 -10.78
CA GLY A 45 -0.63 -8.62 -11.76
C GLY A 45 0.66 -9.31 -11.33
N TYR A 46 0.57 -10.25 -10.38
CA TYR A 46 1.69 -11.05 -9.90
C TYR A 46 1.76 -12.40 -10.62
N PRO A 47 2.96 -12.99 -10.78
CA PRO A 47 3.11 -14.33 -11.34
C PRO A 47 2.49 -15.38 -10.41
N LYS A 48 1.93 -16.44 -10.98
CA LYS A 48 1.15 -17.46 -10.27
C LYS A 48 1.66 -18.85 -10.60
N ALA A 49 1.68 -19.24 -11.87
CA ALA A 49 1.96 -20.61 -12.29
C ALA A 49 3.38 -21.07 -11.88
N VAL A 50 4.39 -20.24 -12.10
CA VAL A 50 5.80 -20.52 -11.78
C VAL A 50 6.04 -20.51 -10.27
N PRO A 51 5.58 -19.50 -9.49
CA PRO A 51 5.66 -19.57 -8.03
C PRO A 51 4.96 -20.78 -7.42
N ILE A 52 3.80 -21.17 -7.94
CA ILE A 52 3.07 -22.38 -7.49
C ILE A 52 3.90 -23.64 -7.78
N ALA A 53 4.42 -23.79 -9.00
CA ALA A 53 5.24 -24.94 -9.38
C ALA A 53 6.53 -25.07 -8.54
N LEU A 54 7.15 -23.95 -8.17
CA LEU A 54 8.30 -23.94 -7.27
C LEU A 54 7.94 -24.37 -5.84
N ALA A 55 6.80 -23.92 -5.31
CA ALA A 55 6.31 -24.37 -4.01
C ALA A 55 6.02 -25.88 -4.01
N ASP A 56 5.37 -26.39 -5.06
CA ASP A 56 5.10 -27.81 -5.23
C ASP A 56 6.40 -28.62 -5.33
N HIS A 57 7.42 -28.11 -6.02
CA HIS A 57 8.74 -28.73 -6.10
C HIS A 57 9.43 -28.79 -4.73
N VAL A 58 9.41 -27.71 -3.96
CA VAL A 58 10.00 -27.66 -2.63
C VAL A 58 9.31 -28.66 -1.70
N GLU A 59 7.99 -28.71 -1.75
CA GLU A 59 7.19 -29.61 -0.92
C GLU A 59 7.43 -31.09 -1.27
N LYS A 60 7.36 -31.44 -2.56
CA LYS A 60 7.55 -32.82 -3.04
C LYS A 60 8.95 -33.37 -2.77
N ASN A 61 9.96 -32.51 -2.70
CA ASN A 61 11.37 -32.91 -2.54
C ASN A 61 11.93 -32.61 -1.15
N SER A 62 11.10 -32.20 -0.18
CA SER A 62 11.52 -31.91 1.20
C SER A 62 12.65 -30.87 1.30
N LEU A 63 12.48 -29.75 0.57
CA LEU A 63 13.46 -28.67 0.44
C LEU A 63 13.13 -27.43 1.27
N GLN A 64 12.13 -27.50 2.16
CA GLN A 64 11.72 -26.40 3.04
C GLN A 64 12.93 -25.89 3.85
N GLY A 65 13.11 -24.58 3.90
CA GLY A 65 14.26 -23.92 4.53
C GLY A 65 15.60 -24.07 3.80
N LYS A 66 15.70 -24.93 2.78
CA LYS A 66 16.91 -25.12 1.95
C LYS A 66 16.83 -24.32 0.65
N TRP A 67 15.65 -24.22 0.06
CA TRP A 67 15.38 -23.46 -1.16
C TRP A 67 14.80 -22.08 -0.81
N LYS A 68 15.67 -21.22 -0.27
CA LYS A 68 15.34 -19.84 0.07
C LYS A 68 15.71 -18.86 -1.04
N PHE A 69 14.90 -17.81 -1.18
CA PHE A 69 15.07 -16.75 -2.18
C PHE A 69 14.92 -15.36 -1.57
N ASN A 70 15.48 -14.36 -2.25
CA ASN A 70 15.29 -12.95 -1.93
C ASN A 70 14.27 -12.35 -2.89
N LEU A 71 13.18 -11.78 -2.38
CA LEU A 71 12.06 -11.29 -3.18
C LEU A 71 11.98 -9.76 -3.18
N PHE A 72 11.96 -9.19 -4.40
CA PHE A 72 11.79 -7.77 -4.67
C PHE A 72 10.55 -7.58 -5.55
N ILE A 73 9.48 -7.08 -4.95
CA ILE A 73 8.14 -7.02 -5.55
C ILE A 73 7.57 -5.63 -5.33
N GLY A 74 6.65 -5.14 -6.17
CA GLY A 74 6.10 -3.79 -6.05
C GLY A 74 5.47 -3.52 -4.68
N ALA A 75 4.56 -4.38 -4.24
CA ALA A 75 4.02 -4.39 -2.89
C ALA A 75 3.65 -5.82 -2.48
N SER A 76 2.48 -6.06 -1.89
CA SER A 76 1.99 -7.40 -1.55
C SER A 76 1.46 -8.15 -2.79
N VAL A 77 1.50 -9.48 -2.77
CA VAL A 77 0.89 -10.35 -3.80
C VAL A 77 -0.04 -11.41 -3.17
N GLY A 78 -0.59 -12.32 -3.99
CA GLY A 78 -1.57 -13.33 -3.56
C GLY A 78 -1.03 -14.33 -2.53
N ALA A 79 -1.93 -14.82 -1.67
CA ALA A 79 -1.57 -15.75 -0.59
C ALA A 79 -1.17 -17.14 -1.11
N GLU A 80 -1.73 -17.55 -2.25
CA GLU A 80 -1.44 -18.84 -2.88
C GLU A 80 -0.01 -18.93 -3.45
N THR A 81 0.69 -17.80 -3.56
CA THR A 81 2.10 -17.73 -3.97
C THR A 81 2.99 -17.36 -2.80
N GLU A 82 3.09 -16.07 -2.47
CA GLU A 82 4.05 -15.53 -1.50
C GLU A 82 3.81 -16.04 -0.08
N ASP A 83 2.56 -16.06 0.39
CA ASP A 83 2.27 -16.50 1.76
C ASP A 83 2.48 -18.01 1.91
N ARG A 84 2.17 -18.79 0.87
CA ARG A 84 2.54 -20.22 0.79
C ARG A 84 4.06 -20.39 0.83
N TRP A 85 4.82 -19.60 0.07
CA TRP A 85 6.29 -19.63 0.10
C TRP A 85 6.83 -19.36 1.51
N ALA A 86 6.25 -18.41 2.24
CA ALA A 86 6.62 -18.15 3.63
C ALA A 86 6.33 -19.34 4.56
N SER A 87 5.20 -20.04 4.36
CA SER A 87 4.87 -21.26 5.13
C SER A 87 5.82 -22.42 4.87
N LEU A 88 6.46 -22.46 3.69
CA LEU A 88 7.47 -23.45 3.30
C LEU A 88 8.91 -23.00 3.63
N ASP A 89 9.06 -21.86 4.33
CA ASP A 89 10.36 -21.25 4.65
C ASP A 89 11.23 -21.03 3.41
N MET A 90 10.63 -20.55 2.31
CA MET A 90 11.29 -20.28 1.02
C MET A 90 11.75 -18.83 0.86
N ILE A 91 11.50 -17.95 1.82
CA ILE A 91 11.83 -16.52 1.73
C ILE A 91 12.90 -16.19 2.76
N ASP A 92 14.02 -15.62 2.30
CA ASP A 92 15.09 -15.11 3.16
C ASP A 92 15.02 -13.59 3.30
N ARG A 93 14.72 -12.88 2.20
CA ARG A 93 14.61 -11.42 2.13
C ARG A 93 13.33 -11.01 1.44
N ARG A 94 12.65 -9.98 1.95
CA ARG A 94 11.43 -9.43 1.34
C ARG A 94 11.37 -7.90 1.35
N TRP A 95 11.15 -7.29 0.20
CA TRP A 95 10.98 -5.84 0.04
C TRP A 95 9.84 -5.49 -0.91
N PRO A 96 9.09 -4.39 -0.70
CA PRO A 96 9.09 -3.48 0.45
C PRO A 96 7.82 -3.62 1.34
N TYR A 97 6.84 -4.45 0.94
CA TYR A 97 5.52 -4.48 1.57
C TYR A 97 4.89 -5.86 1.39
N GLN A 98 4.23 -6.38 2.43
CA GLN A 98 3.54 -7.69 2.41
C GLN A 98 2.21 -7.61 3.16
N THR A 99 1.33 -8.60 2.98
CA THR A 99 0.09 -8.73 3.80
C THR A 99 -0.28 -10.16 4.16
N GLY A 100 0.62 -11.12 3.95
CA GLY A 100 0.33 -12.53 4.21
C GLY A 100 0.51 -12.88 5.68
N LYS A 101 -0.29 -13.81 6.20
CA LYS A 101 -0.23 -14.18 7.63
C LYS A 101 1.07 -14.91 7.97
N ASN A 102 1.49 -15.84 7.11
CA ASN A 102 2.70 -16.64 7.30
C ASN A 102 3.96 -15.80 7.07
N ILE A 103 3.93 -14.90 6.09
CA ILE A 103 5.07 -13.99 5.87
C ILE A 103 5.21 -12.98 7.00
N ALA A 104 4.11 -12.39 7.50
CA ALA A 104 4.13 -11.53 8.68
C ALA A 104 4.64 -12.28 9.92
N ALA A 105 4.22 -13.53 10.14
CA ALA A 105 4.76 -14.37 11.20
C ALA A 105 6.27 -14.59 11.05
N GLY A 106 6.73 -14.99 9.86
CA GLY A 106 8.16 -15.20 9.58
C GLY A 106 9.02 -13.95 9.77
N ILE A 107 8.49 -12.76 9.47
CA ILE A 107 9.18 -11.48 9.73
C ILE A 107 9.30 -11.23 11.23
N ASN A 108 8.20 -11.34 11.96
CA ASN A 108 8.19 -11.07 13.39
C ASN A 108 8.94 -12.14 14.22
N GLU A 109 9.12 -13.34 13.68
CA GLU A 109 9.96 -14.41 14.23
C GLU A 109 11.45 -14.24 13.87
N GLY A 110 11.80 -13.30 12.99
CA GLY A 110 13.17 -13.09 12.51
C GLY A 110 13.65 -14.10 11.46
N ARG A 111 12.79 -14.98 10.96
CA ARG A 111 13.12 -15.96 9.90
C ARG A 111 13.18 -15.34 8.50
N ILE A 112 12.45 -14.24 8.30
CA ILE A 112 12.39 -13.49 7.04
C ILE A 112 12.86 -12.07 7.30
N ARG A 113 13.89 -11.63 6.57
CA ARG A 113 14.40 -10.26 6.67
C ARG A 113 13.57 -9.34 5.79
N MET A 114 12.89 -8.36 6.37
CA MET A 114 12.13 -7.37 5.62
C MET A 114 12.70 -5.97 5.86
N GLY A 115 12.74 -5.16 4.80
CA GLY A 115 12.86 -3.72 4.92
C GLY A 115 11.69 -3.07 4.21
N ASP A 116 10.80 -2.43 4.95
CA ASP A 116 9.78 -1.58 4.34
C ASP A 116 10.35 -0.19 4.03
N LYS A 117 9.74 0.45 3.05
CA LYS A 117 10.18 1.74 2.52
C LYS A 117 9.00 2.43 1.84
N HIS A 118 9.08 3.75 1.73
CA HIS A 118 8.28 4.51 0.77
C HIS A 118 8.29 3.81 -0.59
N LEU A 119 7.12 3.51 -1.12
CA LEU A 119 6.98 2.69 -2.31
C LEU A 119 7.59 3.35 -3.55
N SER A 120 7.45 4.68 -3.67
CA SER A 120 8.12 5.44 -4.74
C SER A 120 9.65 5.31 -4.70
N LEU A 121 10.24 5.35 -3.50
CA LEU A 121 11.68 5.25 -3.30
C LEU A 121 12.19 3.82 -3.43
N PHE A 122 11.38 2.81 -3.06
CA PHE A 122 11.73 1.43 -3.32
C PHE A 122 11.91 1.18 -4.82
N ALA A 123 10.96 1.63 -5.65
CA ALA A 123 11.05 1.48 -7.10
C ALA A 123 12.37 2.09 -7.62
N GLN A 124 12.63 3.35 -7.27
CA GLN A 124 13.85 4.05 -7.64
C GLN A 124 15.12 3.29 -7.23
N ASP A 125 15.22 2.94 -5.95
CA ASP A 125 16.44 2.37 -5.38
C ASP A 125 16.68 0.93 -5.87
N LEU A 126 15.60 0.22 -6.26
CA LEU A 126 15.69 -1.03 -6.99
C LEU A 126 16.34 -0.82 -8.35
N GLY A 127 15.85 0.12 -9.16
CA GLY A 127 16.45 0.45 -10.46
C GLY A 127 17.88 0.99 -10.36
N TYR A 128 18.30 1.48 -9.18
CA TYR A 128 19.68 1.89 -8.91
C TYR A 128 20.60 0.73 -8.49
N GLY A 129 20.04 -0.45 -8.21
CA GLY A 129 20.79 -1.60 -7.74
C GLY A 129 21.17 -1.57 -6.26
N PHE A 130 20.55 -0.73 -5.43
CA PHE A 130 20.93 -0.64 -4.00
C PHE A 130 20.63 -1.91 -3.20
N TYR A 131 19.68 -2.72 -3.67
CA TYR A 131 19.34 -4.00 -3.05
C TYR A 131 20.25 -5.16 -3.48
N THR A 132 20.97 -4.97 -4.58
CA THR A 132 21.86 -5.95 -5.20
C THR A 132 23.32 -5.49 -5.18
N LYS A 133 23.63 -4.32 -4.62
CA LYS A 133 24.98 -3.71 -4.60
C LYS A 133 26.07 -4.59 -3.97
N ASP A 134 25.67 -5.47 -3.06
CA ASP A 134 26.57 -6.36 -2.32
C ASP A 134 26.58 -7.78 -2.91
N THR A 135 25.90 -8.02 -4.04
CA THR A 135 25.94 -9.30 -4.77
C THR A 135 27.04 -9.28 -5.82
N GLU A 136 27.54 -10.46 -6.22
CA GLU A 136 28.60 -10.57 -7.23
C GLU A 136 28.21 -9.96 -8.58
N SER A 137 26.95 -10.13 -8.99
CA SER A 137 26.44 -9.62 -10.27
C SER A 137 26.01 -8.15 -10.22
N GLY A 138 25.73 -7.61 -9.03
CA GLY A 138 25.09 -6.31 -8.87
C GLY A 138 23.63 -6.27 -9.35
N LYS A 139 23.01 -7.43 -9.66
CA LYS A 139 21.77 -7.54 -10.41
C LYS A 139 20.73 -8.46 -9.76
N LEU A 140 19.50 -8.41 -10.25
CA LEU A 140 18.50 -9.46 -10.00
C LEU A 140 18.80 -10.66 -10.91
N ASP A 141 18.92 -11.84 -10.32
CA ASP A 141 19.31 -13.04 -11.04
C ASP A 141 18.21 -13.48 -12.03
N LEU A 142 16.95 -13.28 -11.67
CA LEU A 142 15.80 -13.68 -12.47
C LEU A 142 14.56 -12.85 -12.15
N ALA A 143 13.85 -12.43 -13.17
CA ALA A 143 12.53 -11.81 -13.05
C ALA A 143 11.42 -12.79 -13.46
N ILE A 144 10.28 -12.74 -12.77
CA ILE A 144 9.06 -13.46 -13.15
C ILE A 144 7.95 -12.43 -13.32
N ILE A 145 7.54 -12.19 -14.56
CA ILE A 145 6.63 -11.10 -14.92
C ILE A 145 5.36 -11.69 -15.53
N GLU A 146 4.21 -11.40 -14.92
CA GLU A 146 2.91 -11.68 -15.53
C GLU A 146 2.58 -10.62 -16.59
N VAL A 147 2.17 -11.07 -17.76
CA VAL A 147 1.79 -10.21 -18.89
C VAL A 147 0.46 -10.67 -19.48
N SER A 148 -0.33 -9.72 -19.98
CA SER A 148 -1.55 -10.03 -20.73
C SER A 148 -1.28 -10.23 -22.21
N ALA A 149 -0.22 -9.60 -22.75
CA ALA A 149 0.27 -9.78 -24.11
C ALA A 149 1.75 -9.38 -24.23
N VAL A 150 2.38 -9.80 -25.33
CA VAL A 150 3.72 -9.35 -25.75
C VAL A 150 3.58 -8.80 -27.17
N THR A 151 4.01 -7.56 -27.37
CA THR A 151 3.95 -6.88 -28.68
C THR A 151 4.92 -7.53 -29.68
N GLU A 152 4.81 -7.14 -30.95
CA GLU A 152 5.61 -7.64 -32.07
C GLU A 152 7.12 -7.44 -31.84
N ASP A 153 7.50 -6.30 -31.25
CA ASP A 153 8.86 -5.90 -30.91
C ASP A 153 9.33 -6.39 -29.52
N GLY A 154 8.48 -7.13 -28.79
CA GLY A 154 8.83 -7.73 -27.49
C GLY A 154 8.53 -6.87 -26.27
N GLY A 155 7.81 -5.75 -26.45
CA GLY A 155 7.22 -4.98 -25.36
C GLY A 155 6.24 -5.79 -24.52
N LEU A 156 6.26 -5.58 -23.21
CA LEU A 156 5.44 -6.32 -22.24
C LEU A 156 4.18 -5.53 -21.92
N VAL A 157 3.02 -6.04 -22.35
CA VAL A 157 1.73 -5.52 -21.89
C VAL A 157 1.41 -6.20 -20.57
N LEU A 158 1.45 -5.45 -19.48
CA LEU A 158 1.18 -5.96 -18.14
C LEU A 158 -0.30 -6.36 -17.98
N THR A 159 -0.64 -6.89 -16.82
CA THR A 159 -2.01 -7.29 -16.47
C THR A 159 -2.69 -6.22 -15.60
N SER A 160 -3.12 -6.53 -14.39
CA SER A 160 -3.93 -5.64 -13.55
C SER A 160 -3.10 -4.69 -12.67
N SER A 161 -1.76 -4.68 -12.81
CA SER A 161 -0.89 -3.74 -12.12
C SER A 161 0.39 -3.38 -12.89
N GLY A 162 0.91 -2.17 -12.62
CA GLY A 162 2.21 -1.69 -13.11
C GLY A 162 3.39 -2.12 -12.23
N GLY A 163 3.23 -2.02 -10.90
CA GLY A 163 4.25 -2.39 -9.93
C GLY A 163 5.61 -1.72 -10.18
N VAL A 164 6.69 -2.49 -10.01
CA VAL A 164 8.07 -2.04 -10.25
C VAL A 164 8.70 -2.74 -11.46
N VAL A 165 7.88 -3.18 -12.44
CA VAL A 165 8.37 -3.93 -13.60
C VAL A 165 9.44 -3.16 -14.40
N PRO A 166 9.28 -1.85 -14.70
CA PRO A 166 10.32 -1.11 -15.40
C PRO A 166 11.67 -1.19 -14.67
N GLU A 167 11.67 -1.03 -13.35
CA GLU A 167 12.89 -1.04 -12.55
C GLU A 167 13.48 -2.44 -12.37
N ILE A 168 12.66 -3.49 -12.31
CA ILE A 168 13.13 -4.88 -12.37
C ILE A 168 13.89 -5.13 -13.68
N LEU A 169 13.34 -4.71 -14.83
CA LEU A 169 13.93 -4.96 -16.15
C LEU A 169 15.25 -4.18 -16.37
N MET A 170 15.42 -3.04 -15.70
CA MET A 170 16.69 -2.30 -15.70
C MET A 170 17.83 -3.14 -15.14
N ILE A 171 17.58 -3.92 -14.09
CA ILE A 171 18.64 -4.58 -13.33
C ILE A 171 18.61 -6.11 -13.36
N CYS A 172 17.64 -6.76 -14.03
CA CYS A 172 17.58 -8.21 -14.11
C CYS A 172 18.43 -8.78 -15.26
N ASP A 173 18.99 -9.98 -15.03
CA ASP A 173 19.74 -10.73 -16.05
C ASP A 173 18.83 -11.57 -16.96
N LYS A 174 17.83 -12.23 -16.39
CA LYS A 174 16.93 -13.16 -17.08
C LYS A 174 15.48 -12.87 -16.74
N VAL A 175 14.58 -13.19 -17.67
CA VAL A 175 13.14 -12.99 -17.49
C VAL A 175 12.38 -14.28 -17.84
N ILE A 176 11.46 -14.69 -16.98
CA ILE A 176 10.39 -15.63 -17.31
C ILE A 176 9.11 -14.81 -17.45
N LEU A 177 8.43 -15.00 -18.58
CA LEU A 177 7.11 -14.41 -18.79
C LEU A 177 6.03 -15.44 -18.47
N GLU A 178 5.09 -15.06 -17.61
CA GLU A 178 3.81 -15.74 -17.48
C GLU A 178 2.76 -14.99 -18.30
N VAL A 179 2.37 -15.55 -19.43
CA VAL A 179 1.34 -14.97 -20.30
C VAL A 179 -0.02 -15.47 -19.84
N ASN A 180 -0.78 -14.60 -19.20
CA ASN A 180 -2.06 -14.97 -18.60
C ASN A 180 -3.20 -14.84 -19.62
N VAL A 181 -3.59 -15.97 -20.20
CA VAL A 181 -4.74 -16.06 -21.13
C VAL A 181 -6.06 -16.23 -20.39
N GLY A 182 -6.04 -16.39 -19.05
CA GLY A 182 -7.23 -16.53 -18.21
C GLY A 182 -8.03 -15.23 -18.02
N GLN A 183 -7.50 -14.08 -18.45
CA GLN A 183 -8.11 -12.76 -18.34
C GLN A 183 -7.96 -11.93 -19.63
N PRO A 184 -8.75 -10.84 -19.82
CA PRO A 184 -8.64 -9.95 -20.97
C PRO A 184 -7.24 -9.33 -21.14
N SER A 185 -6.96 -8.79 -22.33
CA SER A 185 -5.74 -8.00 -22.51
C SER A 185 -5.95 -6.63 -21.89
N PHE A 186 -4.92 -6.15 -21.20
CA PHE A 186 -4.87 -4.80 -20.65
C PHE A 186 -4.11 -3.83 -21.56
N GLU A 187 -3.93 -4.20 -22.83
CA GLU A 187 -3.30 -3.35 -23.83
C GLU A 187 -4.07 -2.02 -23.96
N GLY A 188 -3.35 -0.90 -23.85
CA GLY A 188 -3.93 0.44 -23.85
C GLY A 188 -4.27 1.02 -22.47
N MET A 189 -4.43 0.21 -21.42
CA MET A 189 -4.74 0.72 -20.08
C MET A 189 -3.53 1.33 -19.37
N HIS A 190 -2.34 0.84 -19.69
CA HIS A 190 -1.10 1.22 -19.02
C HIS A 190 -0.48 2.51 -19.55
N ASP A 191 0.20 3.25 -18.68
CA ASP A 191 1.09 4.36 -19.01
C ASP A 191 2.44 4.13 -18.33
N MET A 192 3.30 3.40 -19.04
CA MET A 192 4.59 2.91 -18.57
C MET A 192 5.69 3.92 -18.85
N VAL A 193 6.35 4.34 -17.79
CA VAL A 193 7.48 5.28 -17.83
C VAL A 193 8.70 4.58 -17.27
N VAL A 194 9.79 4.62 -18.04
CA VAL A 194 11.11 4.16 -17.59
C VAL A 194 11.86 5.40 -17.10
N CYS A 195 11.93 5.58 -15.78
CA CYS A 195 12.59 6.75 -15.19
C CYS A 195 14.12 6.64 -15.30
N ASN A 196 14.77 7.56 -16.01
CA ASN A 196 16.23 7.58 -16.10
C ASN A 196 16.91 7.90 -14.76
N HIS A 197 18.19 7.50 -14.66
CA HIS A 197 19.04 7.81 -13.51
C HIS A 197 19.39 9.32 -13.44
N PRO A 198 19.55 9.87 -12.23
CA PRO A 198 20.15 11.19 -12.03
C PRO A 198 21.60 11.22 -12.56
N PRO A 199 22.14 12.41 -12.92
CA PRO A 199 21.59 13.74 -12.68
C PRO A 199 20.66 14.28 -13.79
N LYS A 200 20.30 13.47 -14.80
CA LYS A 200 19.48 13.91 -15.96
C LYS A 200 18.11 13.24 -16.03
N ARG A 201 17.52 12.92 -14.87
CA ARG A 201 16.15 12.41 -14.81
C ARG A 201 15.17 13.44 -15.41
N GLN A 202 14.26 12.97 -16.24
CA GLN A 202 13.23 13.81 -16.84
C GLN A 202 12.16 14.22 -15.83
N ILE A 203 11.54 15.37 -16.08
CA ILE A 203 10.36 15.85 -15.39
C ILE A 203 9.17 14.94 -15.75
N LEU A 204 8.34 14.59 -14.77
CA LEU A 204 7.10 13.85 -15.02
C LEU A 204 6.02 14.85 -15.46
N GLY A 205 5.72 14.89 -16.77
CA GLY A 205 4.79 15.85 -17.40
C GLY A 205 3.30 15.71 -17.04
N ILE A 206 2.97 15.14 -15.88
CA ILE A 206 1.60 14.91 -15.42
C ILE A 206 1.03 16.19 -14.84
N THR A 207 -0.04 16.70 -15.44
CA THR A 207 -0.75 17.92 -15.00
C THR A 207 -2.23 17.70 -14.67
N HIS A 208 -2.77 16.52 -15.01
CA HIS A 208 -4.09 16.06 -14.61
C HIS A 208 -4.06 14.53 -14.42
N ALA A 209 -5.03 13.96 -13.67
CA ALA A 209 -4.96 12.57 -13.24
C ALA A 209 -4.92 11.54 -14.39
N GLY A 210 -5.61 11.81 -15.50
CA GLY A 210 -5.68 10.94 -16.68
C GLY A 210 -4.55 11.11 -17.71
N GLU A 211 -3.60 12.04 -17.51
CA GLU A 211 -2.54 12.36 -18.48
C GLU A 211 -1.67 11.12 -18.78
N ARG A 212 -1.36 10.83 -20.05
CA ARG A 212 -0.42 9.75 -20.40
C ARG A 212 0.90 10.34 -20.88
N ILE A 213 2.02 9.89 -20.30
CA ILE A 213 3.36 10.44 -20.56
C ILE A 213 4.39 9.38 -21.01
N GLY A 214 3.97 8.12 -21.12
CA GLY A 214 4.79 6.98 -21.45
C GLY A 214 4.19 6.11 -22.55
N THR A 215 4.41 4.80 -22.45
CA THR A 215 3.98 3.79 -23.43
C THR A 215 2.91 2.86 -22.85
N THR A 216 2.13 2.20 -23.70
CA THR A 216 1.10 1.24 -23.26
C THR A 216 1.65 -0.14 -22.84
N TYR A 217 2.98 -0.30 -22.90
CA TYR A 217 3.74 -1.51 -22.60
C TYR A 217 5.08 -1.13 -21.97
N VAL A 218 5.73 -2.06 -21.26
CA VAL A 218 7.10 -1.89 -20.77
C VAL A 218 8.09 -2.38 -21.83
N PRO A 219 9.04 -1.57 -22.31
CA PRO A 219 10.08 -2.04 -23.22
C PRO A 219 10.91 -3.16 -22.58
N CYS A 220 11.18 -4.23 -23.33
CA CYS A 220 11.97 -5.37 -22.87
C CYS A 220 12.85 -5.90 -24.00
N ASP A 221 14.11 -6.22 -23.72
CA ASP A 221 14.98 -6.94 -24.65
C ASP A 221 14.55 -8.42 -24.71
N PRO A 222 14.08 -8.94 -25.86
CA PRO A 222 13.64 -10.33 -26.00
C PRO A 222 14.75 -11.36 -25.75
N SER A 223 16.02 -10.95 -25.81
CA SER A 223 17.17 -11.81 -25.55
C SER A 223 17.25 -12.24 -24.08
N LYS A 224 16.78 -11.38 -23.15
CA LYS A 224 16.73 -11.68 -21.70
C LYS A 224 15.65 -12.70 -21.33
N ILE A 225 14.62 -12.86 -22.16
CA ILE A 225 13.52 -13.79 -21.89
C ILE A 225 14.03 -15.21 -22.08
N VAL A 226 13.99 -16.04 -21.03
CA VAL A 226 14.46 -17.44 -21.07
C VAL A 226 13.33 -18.45 -21.12
N ALA A 227 12.12 -18.05 -20.74
CA ALA A 227 10.93 -18.90 -20.84
C ALA A 227 9.66 -18.06 -21.02
N VAL A 228 8.68 -18.66 -21.70
CA VAL A 228 7.30 -18.19 -21.80
C VAL A 228 6.39 -19.29 -21.27
N VAL A 229 5.56 -18.99 -20.28
CA VAL A 229 4.66 -19.93 -19.62
C VAL A 229 3.23 -19.45 -19.82
N GLU A 230 2.34 -20.32 -20.32
CA GLU A 230 0.91 -20.02 -20.35
C GLU A 230 0.33 -20.13 -18.93
N SER A 231 -0.37 -19.10 -18.47
CA SER A 231 -1.11 -19.10 -17.21
C SER A 231 -2.59 -18.88 -17.45
N ARG A 232 -3.43 -19.42 -16.56
CA ARG A 232 -4.89 -19.22 -16.54
C ARG A 232 -5.40 -18.81 -15.17
N HIS A 233 -4.51 -18.55 -14.22
CA HIS A 233 -4.87 -18.15 -12.87
C HIS A 233 -5.25 -16.66 -12.85
N ARG A 234 -6.52 -16.35 -12.59
CA ARG A 234 -6.97 -14.96 -12.47
C ARG A 234 -6.46 -14.32 -11.18
N ASP A 235 -6.37 -13.00 -11.17
CA ASP A 235 -6.14 -12.26 -9.94
C ASP A 235 -7.31 -12.43 -8.98
N LYS A 236 -6.99 -12.49 -7.69
CA LYS A 236 -7.99 -12.63 -6.61
C LYS A 236 -8.25 -11.31 -5.88
N GLY A 237 -7.37 -10.33 -6.08
CA GLY A 237 -7.35 -9.06 -5.37
C GLY A 237 -7.62 -9.22 -3.88
N ARG A 238 -8.52 -8.40 -3.33
CA ARG A 238 -8.96 -8.55 -1.94
C ARG A 238 -10.46 -8.32 -1.82
N ALA A 239 -11.15 -9.30 -1.24
CA ALA A 239 -12.48 -9.08 -0.69
C ALA A 239 -12.35 -8.21 0.58
N PHE A 240 -13.22 -7.22 0.71
CA PHE A 240 -13.27 -6.36 1.88
C PHE A 240 -14.56 -6.59 2.67
N ALA A 241 -14.47 -6.38 3.98
CA ALA A 241 -15.65 -6.42 4.84
C ALA A 241 -16.66 -5.34 4.42
N GLU A 242 -17.94 -5.64 4.61
CA GLU A 242 -19.01 -4.67 4.43
C GLU A 242 -18.79 -3.44 5.32
N GLN A 243 -19.37 -2.32 4.89
CA GLN A 243 -19.33 -1.07 5.65
C GLN A 243 -20.02 -1.29 7.00
N ASP A 244 -19.35 -0.89 8.09
CA ASP A 244 -19.94 -0.86 9.43
C ASP A 244 -20.27 0.58 9.85
N ASP A 245 -21.15 0.73 10.86
CA ASP A 245 -21.62 2.03 11.36
C ASP A 245 -20.45 2.96 11.75
N THR A 246 -19.35 2.39 12.24
CA THR A 246 -18.14 3.14 12.62
C THR A 246 -17.45 3.70 11.37
N SER A 247 -17.28 2.90 10.34
CA SER A 247 -16.68 3.31 9.06
C SER A 247 -17.55 4.35 8.35
N GLU A 248 -18.88 4.21 8.40
CA GLU A 248 -19.81 5.20 7.87
C GLU A 248 -19.74 6.53 8.63
N ALA A 249 -19.70 6.51 9.97
CA ALA A 249 -19.56 7.71 10.78
C ALA A 249 -18.26 8.47 10.47
N ILE A 250 -17.14 7.75 10.32
CA ILE A 250 -15.86 8.34 9.90
C ILE A 250 -15.98 8.95 8.50
N ALA A 251 -16.58 8.25 7.55
CA ALA A 251 -16.78 8.75 6.19
C ALA A 251 -17.65 10.01 6.16
N ASN A 252 -18.72 10.05 6.94
CA ASN A 252 -19.59 11.23 7.06
C ASN A 252 -18.83 12.44 7.62
N ASN A 253 -18.01 12.25 8.67
CA ASN A 253 -17.16 13.32 9.21
C ASN A 253 -16.20 13.90 8.14
N ILE A 254 -15.64 13.05 7.27
CA ILE A 254 -14.78 13.48 6.16
C ILE A 254 -15.58 14.25 5.10
N ILE A 255 -16.74 13.75 4.69
CA ILE A 255 -17.59 14.36 3.66
C ILE A 255 -18.15 15.72 4.12
N ASP A 256 -18.55 15.82 5.40
CA ASP A 256 -18.99 17.08 6.00
C ASP A 256 -17.87 18.12 5.99
N PHE A 257 -16.64 17.69 6.31
CA PHE A 257 -15.48 18.56 6.25
C PHE A 257 -15.16 19.00 4.82
N PHE A 258 -15.19 18.12 3.83
CA PHE A 258 -15.04 18.52 2.43
C PHE A 258 -16.12 19.53 2.00
N THR A 259 -17.37 19.29 2.38
CA THR A 259 -18.48 20.22 2.10
C THR A 259 -18.23 21.59 2.73
N HIS A 260 -17.72 21.62 3.97
CA HIS A 260 -17.31 22.85 4.64
C HIS A 260 -16.16 23.57 3.91
N GLU A 261 -15.10 22.86 3.54
CA GLU A 261 -13.95 23.42 2.82
C GLU A 261 -14.34 23.98 1.45
N VAL A 262 -15.26 23.33 0.74
CA VAL A 262 -15.83 23.83 -0.52
C VAL A 262 -16.63 25.11 -0.29
N LYS A 263 -17.53 25.12 0.70
CA LYS A 263 -18.30 26.32 1.06
C LYS A 263 -17.40 27.49 1.47
N ALA A 264 -16.27 27.19 2.11
CA ALA A 264 -15.28 28.18 2.54
C ALA A 264 -14.30 28.61 1.43
N GLY A 265 -14.39 28.04 0.22
CA GLY A 265 -13.54 28.37 -0.92
C GLY A 265 -12.09 27.85 -0.80
N ARG A 266 -11.83 26.89 0.08
CA ARG A 266 -10.51 26.27 0.26
C ARG A 266 -10.35 24.97 -0.53
N LEU A 267 -11.44 24.32 -0.90
CA LEU A 267 -11.49 23.26 -1.90
C LEU A 267 -12.42 23.67 -3.05
N PRO A 268 -12.14 23.28 -4.31
CA PRO A 268 -13.06 23.50 -5.41
C PRO A 268 -14.25 22.52 -5.34
N LYS A 269 -15.32 22.78 -6.09
CA LYS A 269 -16.56 21.98 -6.06
C LYS A 269 -16.36 20.50 -6.46
N ASN A 270 -15.38 20.25 -7.31
CA ASN A 270 -14.98 18.92 -7.77
C ASN A 270 -13.84 18.32 -6.92
N LEU A 271 -13.58 18.90 -5.74
CA LEU A 271 -12.45 18.55 -4.89
C LEU A 271 -11.11 18.58 -5.66
N LEU A 272 -10.11 17.91 -5.12
CA LEU A 272 -8.84 17.66 -5.80
C LEU A 272 -8.68 16.14 -5.98
N PRO A 273 -7.71 15.66 -6.78
CA PRO A 273 -7.53 14.23 -6.99
C PRO A 273 -7.43 13.47 -5.67
N LEU A 274 -8.21 12.41 -5.54
CA LEU A 274 -8.33 11.65 -4.30
C LEU A 274 -7.32 10.50 -4.29
N GLN A 275 -6.63 10.33 -3.15
CA GLN A 275 -5.97 9.09 -2.79
C GLN A 275 -6.64 8.51 -1.56
N SER A 276 -6.95 7.22 -1.62
CA SER A 276 -7.41 6.45 -0.48
C SER A 276 -6.63 5.15 -0.38
N GLY A 277 -6.34 4.71 0.85
CA GLY A 277 -5.77 3.41 1.13
C GLY A 277 -6.76 2.27 0.87
N VAL A 278 -6.51 1.11 1.48
CA VAL A 278 -7.41 -0.06 1.43
C VAL A 278 -8.12 -0.26 2.77
N GLY A 279 -9.37 -0.72 2.76
CA GLY A 279 -10.08 -1.16 3.96
C GLY A 279 -11.54 -0.68 4.03
N SER A 280 -12.25 -1.06 5.09
CA SER A 280 -13.67 -0.71 5.28
C SER A 280 -13.91 0.80 5.29
N ILE A 281 -13.06 1.56 5.97
CA ILE A 281 -13.18 3.03 6.06
C ILE A 281 -12.92 3.69 4.69
N ALA A 282 -11.88 3.26 3.98
CA ALA A 282 -11.60 3.74 2.62
C ALA A 282 -12.81 3.51 1.69
N ASN A 283 -13.36 2.30 1.73
CA ASN A 283 -14.58 1.94 1.00
C ASN A 283 -15.80 2.78 1.40
N ALA A 284 -15.98 3.06 2.70
CA ALA A 284 -17.06 3.92 3.18
C ALA A 284 -16.92 5.37 2.68
N VAL A 285 -15.70 5.91 2.65
CA VAL A 285 -15.43 7.26 2.10
C VAL A 285 -15.75 7.31 0.61
N ILE A 286 -15.24 6.37 -0.20
CA ILE A 286 -15.51 6.34 -1.65
C ILE A 286 -17.00 6.11 -1.93
N GLY A 287 -17.65 5.18 -1.22
CA GLY A 287 -19.08 4.94 -1.34
C GLY A 287 -19.94 6.13 -0.91
N GLY A 288 -19.51 6.88 0.12
CA GLY A 288 -20.14 8.12 0.54
C GLY A 288 -20.00 9.24 -0.50
N LEU A 289 -18.84 9.34 -1.16
CA LEU A 289 -18.61 10.31 -2.25
C LEU A 289 -19.54 10.07 -3.45
N ALA A 290 -19.87 8.81 -3.77
CA ALA A 290 -20.85 8.50 -4.82
C ALA A 290 -22.24 9.11 -4.52
N LYS A 291 -22.57 9.31 -3.25
CA LYS A 291 -23.84 9.89 -2.78
C LYS A 291 -23.74 11.39 -2.46
N ALA A 292 -22.54 11.90 -2.21
CA ALA A 292 -22.26 13.30 -1.86
C ALA A 292 -22.47 14.27 -3.05
N PRO A 293 -22.63 15.59 -2.83
CA PRO A 293 -22.92 16.56 -3.89
C PRO A 293 -21.71 16.96 -4.74
N PHE A 294 -20.64 16.16 -4.72
CA PHE A 294 -19.44 16.39 -5.52
C PHE A 294 -19.56 15.69 -6.87
N GLU A 295 -19.11 16.37 -7.93
CA GLU A 295 -19.17 15.93 -9.32
C GLU A 295 -17.78 16.12 -9.95
N ASN A 296 -17.54 15.49 -11.10
CA ASN A 296 -16.26 15.63 -11.84
C ASN A 296 -15.03 15.30 -10.99
N LEU A 297 -15.16 14.26 -10.15
CA LEU A 297 -14.09 13.78 -9.29
C LEU A 297 -13.00 13.16 -10.15
N THR A 298 -11.78 13.20 -9.63
CA THR A 298 -10.64 12.49 -10.19
C THR A 298 -9.88 11.77 -9.09
N VAL A 299 -9.16 10.72 -9.46
CA VAL A 299 -8.42 9.88 -8.53
C VAL A 299 -6.97 9.76 -8.99
N PHE A 300 -6.04 9.95 -8.06
CA PHE A 300 -4.62 9.68 -8.26
C PHE A 300 -4.11 8.95 -7.02
N THR A 301 -4.08 7.62 -7.10
CA THR A 301 -3.94 6.72 -5.94
C THR A 301 -2.96 5.58 -6.24
N GLU A 302 -2.76 4.69 -5.28
CA GLU A 302 -2.01 3.45 -5.47
C GLU A 302 -2.89 2.34 -6.07
N VAL A 303 -4.12 2.25 -5.60
CA VAL A 303 -5.02 1.13 -5.87
C VAL A 303 -6.44 1.58 -6.18
N LEU A 304 -7.08 0.92 -7.14
CA LEU A 304 -8.53 1.01 -7.35
C LEU A 304 -9.19 -0.23 -6.76
N GLN A 305 -10.19 -0.02 -5.91
CA GLN A 305 -10.96 -1.07 -5.24
C GLN A 305 -12.38 -1.14 -5.81
N ASP A 306 -13.17 -2.13 -5.39
CA ASP A 306 -14.55 -2.35 -5.87
C ASP A 306 -15.41 -1.09 -5.84
N THR A 307 -15.34 -0.32 -4.75
CA THR A 307 -16.13 0.93 -4.57
C THR A 307 -15.78 2.01 -5.59
N MET A 308 -14.62 1.92 -6.25
CA MET A 308 -14.28 2.78 -7.37
C MET A 308 -15.14 2.48 -8.61
N LEU A 309 -15.52 1.22 -8.83
CA LEU A 309 -16.45 0.85 -9.90
C LEU A 309 -17.83 1.45 -9.64
N ASP A 310 -18.26 1.51 -8.37
CA ASP A 310 -19.50 2.20 -7.99
C ASP A 310 -19.43 3.69 -8.26
N LEU A 311 -18.28 4.32 -7.99
CA LEU A 311 -18.08 5.74 -8.27
C LEU A 311 -18.07 6.03 -9.78
N PHE A 312 -17.45 5.18 -10.60
CA PHE A 312 -17.58 5.24 -12.06
C PHE A 312 -19.02 5.10 -12.52
N ASP A 313 -19.75 4.13 -11.96
CA ASP A 313 -21.13 3.84 -12.33
C ASP A 313 -22.10 4.95 -11.93
N SER A 314 -21.78 5.72 -10.89
CA SER A 314 -22.54 6.91 -10.49
C SER A 314 -22.43 8.07 -11.49
N GLY A 315 -21.46 8.03 -12.41
CA GLY A 315 -21.19 9.11 -13.37
C GLY A 315 -20.35 10.27 -12.81
N LYS A 316 -19.89 10.18 -11.55
CA LYS A 316 -19.19 11.26 -10.85
C LYS A 316 -17.67 11.26 -11.02
N LEU A 317 -17.09 10.16 -11.53
CA LEU A 317 -15.64 9.98 -11.67
C LEU A 317 -15.22 10.12 -13.14
N ASP A 318 -14.45 11.16 -13.43
CA ASP A 318 -13.98 11.49 -14.78
C ASP A 318 -12.75 10.65 -15.17
N ALA A 319 -11.80 10.47 -14.25
CA ALA A 319 -10.58 9.70 -14.49
C ALA A 319 -9.98 9.14 -13.18
N ALA A 320 -9.34 7.97 -13.28
CA ALA A 320 -8.61 7.36 -12.18
C ALA A 320 -7.22 6.88 -12.62
N SER A 321 -6.20 7.34 -11.90
CA SER A 321 -4.82 6.88 -12.03
C SER A 321 -4.45 6.01 -10.84
N SER A 322 -3.89 4.82 -11.11
CA SER A 322 -3.41 3.92 -10.07
C SER A 322 -2.18 3.12 -10.48
N CYS A 323 -1.54 2.46 -9.52
CA CYS A 323 -0.55 1.41 -9.80
C CYS A 323 -1.22 0.07 -10.07
N SER A 324 -2.39 -0.19 -9.47
CA SER A 324 -3.04 -1.49 -9.48
C SER A 324 -4.57 -1.42 -9.44
N LEU A 325 -5.21 -2.46 -9.98
CA LEU A 325 -6.62 -2.80 -9.76
C LEU A 325 -6.71 -3.87 -8.68
N SER A 326 -7.00 -3.47 -7.43
CA SER A 326 -7.19 -4.39 -6.31
C SER A 326 -8.68 -4.71 -6.12
N LEU A 327 -9.27 -5.29 -7.16
CA LEU A 327 -10.68 -5.67 -7.21
C LEU A 327 -10.88 -7.06 -6.60
N SER A 328 -12.00 -7.32 -5.94
CA SER A 328 -12.25 -8.63 -5.34
C SER A 328 -12.45 -9.74 -6.39
N GLU A 329 -12.13 -10.99 -6.02
CA GLU A 329 -12.26 -12.19 -6.87
C GLU A 329 -13.70 -12.42 -7.38
N GLU A 330 -14.70 -12.13 -6.55
CA GLU A 330 -16.10 -12.47 -6.81
C GLU A 330 -16.89 -11.32 -7.46
N PRO A 331 -17.19 -10.17 -6.80
CA PRO A 331 -17.90 -9.10 -7.51
C PRO A 331 -16.98 -8.20 -8.35
N GLY A 332 -15.73 -7.95 -7.91
CA GLY A 332 -14.88 -6.91 -8.46
C GLY A 332 -14.38 -7.20 -9.89
N PHE A 333 -13.47 -8.18 -10.03
CA PHE A 333 -12.87 -8.53 -11.32
C PHE A 333 -13.91 -8.99 -12.36
N PRO A 334 -14.88 -9.87 -12.03
CA PRO A 334 -15.92 -10.25 -12.98
C PRO A 334 -16.74 -9.07 -13.51
N ARG A 335 -17.14 -8.12 -12.65
CA ARG A 335 -17.84 -6.90 -13.08
C ARG A 335 -16.97 -6.05 -13.99
N PHE A 336 -15.70 -5.87 -13.63
CA PHE A 336 -14.75 -5.10 -14.44
C PHE A 336 -14.57 -5.73 -15.83
N PHE A 337 -14.32 -7.04 -15.92
CA PHE A 337 -14.16 -7.72 -17.21
C PHE A 337 -15.41 -7.69 -18.07
N ALA A 338 -16.60 -7.86 -17.47
CA ALA A 338 -17.86 -7.80 -18.20
C ALA A 338 -18.19 -6.39 -18.75
N ASN A 339 -17.58 -5.34 -18.19
CA ASN A 339 -17.84 -3.95 -18.54
C ASN A 339 -16.55 -3.18 -18.87
N MET A 340 -15.51 -3.86 -19.36
CA MET A 340 -14.17 -3.27 -19.51
C MET A 340 -14.18 -2.02 -20.41
N ASP A 341 -14.97 -2.04 -21.48
CA ASP A 341 -15.15 -0.89 -22.41
C ASP A 341 -15.72 0.37 -21.73
N LYS A 342 -16.41 0.22 -20.59
CA LYS A 342 -16.96 1.33 -19.80
C LYS A 342 -15.91 2.01 -18.91
N TYR A 343 -14.86 1.28 -18.54
CA TYR A 343 -13.90 1.68 -17.51
C TYR A 343 -12.50 1.96 -18.07
N ALA A 344 -12.06 1.19 -19.08
CA ALA A 344 -10.66 1.12 -19.49
C ALA A 344 -10.09 2.44 -20.02
N ASP A 345 -10.90 3.25 -20.71
CA ASP A 345 -10.52 4.57 -21.24
C ASP A 345 -10.35 5.62 -20.14
N LYS A 346 -11.01 5.44 -18.99
CA LYS A 346 -10.94 6.33 -17.82
C LYS A 346 -9.89 5.93 -16.79
N ILE A 347 -9.27 4.77 -16.95
CA ILE A 347 -8.27 4.23 -16.03
C ILE A 347 -6.87 4.30 -16.64
N VAL A 348 -5.92 4.83 -15.88
CA VAL A 348 -4.50 4.84 -16.23
C VAL A 348 -3.70 4.04 -15.20
N LEU A 349 -3.16 2.90 -15.61
CA LEU A 349 -2.28 2.07 -14.78
C LEU A 349 -0.82 2.48 -14.98
N ARG A 350 -0.16 2.95 -13.92
CA ARG A 350 1.20 3.50 -13.94
C ARG A 350 2.17 2.59 -13.17
N PRO A 351 3.48 2.66 -13.44
CA PRO A 351 4.46 2.06 -12.55
C PRO A 351 4.49 2.81 -11.21
N LEU A 352 4.94 2.10 -10.18
CA LEU A 352 5.01 2.59 -8.80
C LEU A 352 5.88 3.82 -8.65
N SER A 353 6.94 3.93 -9.46
CA SER A 353 7.83 5.10 -9.52
C SER A 353 7.13 6.37 -10.04
N VAL A 354 5.92 6.27 -10.59
CA VAL A 354 5.12 7.40 -11.08
C VAL A 354 3.83 7.59 -10.27
N SER A 355 3.08 6.52 -9.99
CA SER A 355 1.83 6.61 -9.20
C SER A 355 2.06 7.21 -7.81
N ASN A 356 3.25 6.99 -7.24
CA ASN A 356 3.62 7.44 -5.91
C ASN A 356 4.67 8.57 -5.94
N ALA A 357 5.01 9.09 -7.12
CA ALA A 357 6.04 10.12 -7.21
C ALA A 357 5.60 11.39 -6.46
N PRO A 358 6.45 11.95 -5.58
CA PRO A 358 6.16 13.21 -4.88
C PRO A 358 5.80 14.37 -5.82
N GLU A 359 6.42 14.43 -7.00
CA GLU A 359 6.24 15.50 -7.99
C GLU A 359 4.76 15.62 -8.47
N PRO A 360 4.14 14.60 -9.08
CA PRO A 360 2.74 14.67 -9.46
C PRO A 360 1.81 14.78 -8.25
N ILE A 361 2.07 14.08 -7.14
CA ILE A 361 1.21 14.15 -5.93
C ILE A 361 1.05 15.60 -5.47
N ARG A 362 2.17 16.33 -5.35
CA ARG A 362 2.16 17.73 -4.93
C ARG A 362 1.63 18.67 -6.00
N ARG A 363 1.97 18.45 -7.26
CA ARG A 363 1.52 19.31 -8.38
C ARG A 363 0.01 19.26 -8.55
N LEU A 364 -0.56 18.06 -8.47
CA LEU A 364 -2.00 17.83 -8.61
C LEU A 364 -2.79 18.26 -7.36
N GLY A 365 -2.11 18.42 -6.22
CA GLY A 365 -2.73 18.75 -4.96
C GLY A 365 -3.57 17.61 -4.41
N VAL A 366 -3.03 16.38 -4.41
CA VAL A 366 -3.78 15.18 -4.00
C VAL A 366 -4.31 15.31 -2.57
N ILE A 367 -5.57 14.92 -2.33
CA ILE A 367 -6.13 14.72 -1.00
C ILE A 367 -5.75 13.30 -0.56
N ALA A 368 -4.87 13.18 0.42
CA ALA A 368 -4.33 11.92 0.91
C ALA A 368 -5.11 11.43 2.14
N MET A 369 -5.68 10.23 2.07
CA MET A 369 -6.47 9.63 3.15
C MET A 369 -5.92 8.25 3.49
N ASN A 370 -5.43 8.08 4.72
CA ASN A 370 -4.75 6.85 5.15
C ASN A 370 -5.19 6.39 6.54
N THR A 371 -4.96 5.10 6.84
CA THR A 371 -5.33 4.47 8.11
C THR A 371 -4.10 4.09 8.92
N PRO A 372 -3.90 4.66 10.12
CA PRO A 372 -2.84 4.25 11.03
C PRO A 372 -3.29 3.14 11.98
N VAL A 373 -2.31 2.50 12.63
CA VAL A 373 -2.46 1.65 13.83
C VAL A 373 -2.92 2.49 15.02
N GLU A 374 -2.22 3.60 15.27
CA GLU A 374 -2.50 4.55 16.36
C GLU A 374 -1.98 5.94 15.98
N ILE A 375 -2.58 6.97 16.59
CA ILE A 375 -2.19 8.38 16.45
C ILE A 375 -1.97 8.92 17.85
N ASP A 376 -0.95 9.74 18.04
CA ASP A 376 -0.76 10.41 19.32
C ASP A 376 -1.45 11.77 19.40
N ILE A 377 -1.59 12.28 20.63
CA ILE A 377 -2.23 13.59 20.86
C ILE A 377 -1.48 14.73 20.15
N TYR A 378 -0.24 14.57 19.72
CA TYR A 378 0.51 15.61 19.01
C TYR A 378 0.46 15.50 17.49
N ALA A 379 -0.27 14.51 16.96
CA ALA A 379 -0.44 14.17 15.55
C ALA A 379 0.73 13.42 14.91
N HIS A 380 1.50 12.65 15.69
CA HIS A 380 2.31 11.58 15.11
C HIS A 380 1.43 10.37 14.83
N ALA A 381 1.79 9.57 13.82
CA ALA A 381 1.07 8.35 13.49
C ALA A 381 2.00 7.16 13.29
N ASN A 382 1.54 6.01 13.78
CA ASN A 382 2.11 4.69 13.58
C ASN A 382 1.24 3.95 12.56
N SER A 383 1.80 3.49 11.45
CA SER A 383 1.11 2.75 10.40
C SER A 383 1.58 1.29 10.28
N THR A 384 2.63 0.91 11.01
CA THR A 384 3.37 -0.34 10.73
C THR A 384 3.48 -1.30 11.92
N LEU A 385 3.82 -0.81 13.12
CA LEU A 385 4.26 -1.66 14.23
C LEU A 385 3.25 -1.68 15.38
N VAL A 386 2.51 -2.78 15.55
CA VAL A 386 1.66 -2.95 16.73
C VAL A 386 2.52 -3.07 17.98
N GLY A 387 2.27 -2.23 18.98
CA GLY A 387 3.04 -2.20 20.22
C GLY A 387 4.52 -1.85 20.00
N GLY A 388 4.82 -1.07 18.96
CA GLY A 388 6.16 -0.57 18.64
C GLY A 388 7.14 -1.61 18.12
N THR A 389 6.72 -2.86 17.94
CA THR A 389 7.64 -3.97 17.58
C THR A 389 7.10 -4.92 16.53
N ARG A 390 5.79 -5.22 16.53
CA ARG A 390 5.22 -6.24 15.64
C ARG A 390 4.78 -5.65 14.32
N MET A 391 5.50 -5.94 13.24
CA MET A 391 5.16 -5.56 11.87
C MET A 391 3.82 -6.16 11.46
N ILE A 392 2.92 -5.31 10.92
CA ILE A 392 1.68 -5.75 10.27
C ILE A 392 1.96 -6.04 8.79
N ASN A 393 2.22 -5.00 8.02
CA ASN A 393 2.30 -5.06 6.55
C ASN A 393 3.55 -4.36 5.99
N GLY A 394 3.77 -3.10 6.39
CA GLY A 394 4.82 -2.18 5.94
C GLY A 394 4.28 -0.76 5.77
N LEU A 395 5.15 0.24 5.62
CA LEU A 395 4.76 1.65 5.47
C LEU A 395 3.85 1.90 4.26
N GLY A 396 4.16 1.24 3.13
CA GLY A 396 3.45 1.44 1.87
C GLY A 396 3.67 2.85 1.29
N GLY A 397 2.68 3.34 0.54
CA GLY A 397 2.71 4.67 -0.07
C GLY A 397 2.20 5.78 0.83
N SER A 398 1.73 5.46 2.04
CA SER A 398 1.15 6.44 2.99
C SER A 398 2.05 7.67 3.16
N GLY A 399 3.36 7.47 3.32
CA GLY A 399 4.31 8.57 3.44
C GLY A 399 4.59 9.32 2.14
N ASP A 400 4.48 8.65 0.97
CA ASP A 400 4.58 9.32 -0.34
C ASP A 400 3.44 10.34 -0.50
N PHE A 401 2.22 9.95 -0.13
CA PHE A 401 1.02 10.78 -0.26
C PHE A 401 0.88 11.82 0.86
N LEU A 402 1.04 11.44 2.13
CA LEU A 402 0.86 12.37 3.26
C LEU A 402 1.90 13.49 3.27
N ARG A 403 3.16 13.20 2.93
CA ARG A 403 4.19 14.25 2.87
C ARG A 403 3.90 15.30 1.79
N ASN A 404 3.27 14.90 0.69
CA ASN A 404 3.19 15.69 -0.55
C ASN A 404 1.77 16.13 -0.94
N GLY A 405 0.75 15.60 -0.28
CA GLY A 405 -0.65 15.93 -0.53
C GLY A 405 -1.01 17.36 -0.15
N TYR A 406 -2.06 17.88 -0.75
CA TYR A 406 -2.66 19.18 -0.43
C TYR A 406 -3.37 19.15 0.93
N LEU A 407 -4.05 18.04 1.22
CA LEU A 407 -4.78 17.81 2.45
C LEU A 407 -4.52 16.39 2.93
N LYS A 408 -4.05 16.27 4.18
CA LYS A 408 -3.46 15.03 4.71
C LYS A 408 -4.29 14.52 5.88
N ILE A 409 -5.06 13.47 5.63
CA ILE A 409 -6.05 12.95 6.57
C ILE A 409 -5.63 11.57 7.04
N MET A 410 -5.52 11.41 8.36
CA MET A 410 -5.45 10.11 9.00
C MET A 410 -6.80 9.77 9.64
N HIS A 411 -7.32 8.59 9.32
CA HIS A 411 -8.61 8.14 9.83
C HIS A 411 -8.52 6.76 10.47
N THR A 412 -9.17 6.58 11.63
CA THR A 412 -9.15 5.32 12.39
C THR A 412 -10.35 5.28 13.34
N PRO A 413 -10.87 4.11 13.75
CA PRO A 413 -11.77 4.05 14.90
C PRO A 413 -11.08 4.64 16.13
N SER A 414 -11.80 5.29 17.03
CA SER A 414 -11.21 5.89 18.23
C SER A 414 -10.75 4.84 19.25
N SER A 415 -11.33 3.63 19.21
CA SER A 415 -10.95 2.49 20.02
C SER A 415 -11.16 1.16 19.29
N ARG A 416 -10.55 0.08 19.79
CA ARG A 416 -10.72 -1.30 19.32
C ARG A 416 -10.94 -2.25 20.50
N PRO A 417 -11.71 -3.33 20.32
CA PRO A 417 -11.95 -4.30 21.38
C PRO A 417 -10.72 -5.17 21.64
N THR A 418 -10.57 -5.61 22.89
CA THR A 418 -9.76 -6.77 23.26
C THR A 418 -10.67 -7.95 23.60
N LYS A 419 -10.09 -9.11 23.95
CA LYS A 419 -10.88 -10.27 24.38
C LYS A 419 -11.75 -10.00 25.62
N SER A 420 -11.39 -9.01 26.43
CA SER A 420 -11.98 -8.75 27.75
C SER A 420 -12.55 -7.35 27.92
N ASP A 421 -12.36 -6.44 26.96
CA ASP A 421 -12.79 -5.05 27.05
C ASP A 421 -13.25 -4.55 25.67
N PRO A 422 -14.53 -4.14 25.52
CA PRO A 422 -15.09 -3.73 24.22
C PRO A 422 -14.41 -2.50 23.62
N THR A 423 -13.73 -1.69 24.43
CA THR A 423 -12.96 -0.53 23.97
C THR A 423 -11.52 -0.62 24.49
N GLY A 424 -10.98 -1.83 24.69
CA GLY A 424 -9.74 -2.05 25.43
C GLY A 424 -8.47 -1.48 24.81
N ILE A 425 -8.48 -1.07 23.55
CA ILE A 425 -7.36 -0.41 22.88
C ILE A 425 -7.81 0.98 22.45
N SER A 426 -7.15 2.03 22.92
CA SER A 426 -7.32 3.37 22.37
C SER A 426 -6.51 3.50 21.08
N CYS A 427 -7.07 4.09 20.03
CA CYS A 427 -6.29 4.47 18.84
C CYS A 427 -5.75 5.90 18.92
N VAL A 428 -6.17 6.68 19.94
CA VAL A 428 -5.55 7.95 20.31
C VAL A 428 -4.75 7.75 21.59
N VAL A 429 -3.43 7.96 21.54
CA VAL A 429 -2.49 7.65 22.65
C VAL A 429 -1.69 8.88 23.08
N PRO A 430 -1.07 8.90 24.28
CA PRO A 430 -0.20 10.00 24.69
C PRO A 430 1.01 10.17 23.76
N HIS A 431 1.60 9.05 23.33
CA HIS A 431 2.70 8.99 22.39
C HIS A 431 2.64 7.67 21.61
N CYS A 432 2.91 7.73 20.30
CA CYS A 432 2.92 6.54 19.45
C CYS A 432 4.09 5.63 19.83
N SER A 433 3.84 4.32 19.85
CA SER A 433 4.87 3.30 20.12
C SER A 433 5.91 3.15 19.00
N HIS A 434 5.60 3.67 17.80
CA HIS A 434 6.48 3.82 16.65
C HIS A 434 5.97 5.00 15.81
N ILE A 435 6.85 5.68 15.07
CA ILE A 435 6.47 6.86 14.28
C ILE A 435 6.83 6.63 12.82
N ASP A 436 5.81 6.51 11.98
CA ASP A 436 5.92 6.46 10.52
C ASP A 436 5.68 7.85 9.91
N HIS A 437 4.80 8.64 10.54
CA HIS A 437 4.45 9.99 10.10
C HIS A 437 4.57 10.95 11.28
N THR A 438 5.33 12.01 11.08
CA THR A 438 5.44 13.11 12.06
C THR A 438 4.22 14.01 12.02
N GLU A 439 4.06 14.88 13.02
CA GLU A 439 3.01 15.90 13.04
C GLU A 439 2.99 16.81 11.82
N HIS A 440 4.12 16.95 11.12
CA HIS A 440 4.26 17.77 9.92
C HIS A 440 3.56 17.17 8.68
N ASP A 441 3.17 15.89 8.76
CA ASP A 441 2.57 15.12 7.68
C ASP A 441 1.06 14.93 7.85
N LEU A 442 0.46 15.54 8.88
CA LEU A 442 -0.96 15.40 9.20
C LEU A 442 -1.62 16.78 9.31
N ASP A 443 -2.67 16.98 8.51
CA ASP A 443 -3.53 18.17 8.60
C ASP A 443 -4.78 17.88 9.43
N CYS A 444 -5.34 16.67 9.29
CA CYS A 444 -6.56 16.25 9.95
C CYS A 444 -6.45 14.85 10.55
N VAL A 445 -7.06 14.67 11.72
CA VAL A 445 -7.32 13.36 12.33
C VAL A 445 -8.83 13.13 12.40
N VAL A 446 -9.29 11.94 12.02
CA VAL A 446 -10.72 11.62 11.98
C VAL A 446 -10.99 10.28 12.66
N THR A 447 -11.99 10.27 13.52
CA THR A 447 -12.57 9.05 14.09
C THR A 447 -14.08 9.11 14.00
N GLU A 448 -14.77 8.06 14.44
CA GLU A 448 -16.23 8.06 14.51
C GLU A 448 -16.75 9.09 15.53
N GLN A 449 -15.89 9.59 16.42
CA GLN A 449 -16.22 10.64 17.40
C GLN A 449 -16.27 12.04 16.79
N GLY A 450 -15.57 12.26 15.67
CA GLY A 450 -15.45 13.56 15.02
C GLY A 450 -14.13 13.76 14.28
N LEU A 451 -13.95 14.99 13.80
CA LEU A 451 -12.78 15.44 13.04
C LEU A 451 -12.03 16.54 13.78
N ALA A 452 -10.71 16.38 13.87
CA ALA A 452 -9.76 17.36 14.37
C ALA A 452 -8.98 17.96 13.19
N ASP A 453 -9.32 19.19 12.80
CA ASP A 453 -8.51 20.02 11.89
C ASP A 453 -7.37 20.69 12.68
N LEU A 454 -6.13 20.41 12.28
CA LEU A 454 -4.89 20.76 12.98
C LEU A 454 -4.07 21.83 12.25
N ARG A 455 -4.54 22.28 11.08
CA ARG A 455 -3.80 23.23 10.25
C ARG A 455 -3.53 24.51 11.03
N GLY A 456 -2.27 24.90 11.10
CA GLY A 456 -1.82 26.12 11.79
C GLY A 456 -1.76 26.03 13.33
N MET A 457 -1.92 24.84 13.92
CA MET A 457 -1.91 24.66 15.38
C MET A 457 -0.55 24.29 15.96
N ALA A 458 -0.23 24.85 17.12
CA ALA A 458 0.90 24.44 17.95
C ALA A 458 0.63 23.10 18.67
N PRO A 459 1.66 22.36 19.16
CA PRO A 459 1.50 21.01 19.70
C PRO A 459 0.41 20.87 20.78
N LYS A 460 0.37 21.77 21.77
CA LYS A 460 -0.65 21.74 22.83
C LYS A 460 -2.06 22.05 22.33
N GLU A 461 -2.21 22.79 21.24
CA GLU A 461 -3.51 23.06 20.61
C GLU A 461 -3.98 21.83 19.85
N ARG A 462 -3.08 21.17 19.10
CA ARG A 462 -3.34 19.87 18.46
C ARG A 462 -3.78 18.83 19.49
N ALA A 463 -3.06 18.71 20.60
CA ALA A 463 -3.39 17.77 21.67
C ALA A 463 -4.78 17.97 22.24
N ARG A 464 -5.14 19.21 22.60
CA ARG A 464 -6.51 19.49 23.06
C ARG A 464 -7.55 19.17 22.01
N ARG A 465 -7.29 19.54 20.75
CA ARG A 465 -8.23 19.32 19.64
C ARG A 465 -8.45 17.83 19.34
N ILE A 466 -7.38 17.03 19.29
CA ILE A 466 -7.45 15.59 19.05
C ILE A 466 -8.17 14.89 20.20
N ILE A 467 -7.84 15.23 21.45
CA ILE A 467 -8.53 14.65 22.62
C ILE A 467 -10.02 15.00 22.59
N GLU A 468 -10.36 16.27 22.33
CA GLU A 468 -11.75 16.73 22.32
C GLU A 468 -12.57 16.07 21.21
N LYS A 469 -12.05 15.99 19.99
CA LYS A 469 -12.81 15.59 18.80
C LYS A 469 -12.69 14.13 18.42
N CYS A 470 -11.57 13.48 18.74
CA CYS A 470 -11.24 12.19 18.13
C CYS A 470 -11.06 11.05 19.14
N ALA A 471 -10.65 11.32 20.38
CA ALA A 471 -10.50 10.26 21.38
C ALA A 471 -11.85 9.67 21.81
N HIS A 472 -11.88 8.37 22.09
CA HIS A 472 -13.08 7.70 22.62
C HIS A 472 -13.45 8.28 24.00
N PRO A 473 -14.74 8.40 24.37
CA PRO A 473 -15.19 8.90 25.67
C PRO A 473 -14.46 8.27 26.87
N ASP A 474 -14.24 6.95 26.85
CA ASP A 474 -13.50 6.21 27.89
C ASP A 474 -12.06 6.71 28.11
N TYR A 475 -11.42 7.26 27.07
CA TYR A 475 -10.02 7.69 27.10
C TYR A 475 -9.83 9.20 27.17
N LYS A 476 -10.87 10.01 26.88
CA LYS A 476 -10.78 11.48 26.99
C LYS A 476 -10.29 11.97 28.37
N PRO A 477 -10.83 11.47 29.51
CA PRO A 477 -10.34 11.89 30.83
C PRO A 477 -8.88 11.50 31.05
N ILE A 478 -8.51 10.27 30.68
CA ILE A 478 -7.15 9.72 30.84
C ILE A 478 -6.12 10.56 30.07
N LEU A 479 -6.41 10.86 28.80
CA LEU A 479 -5.54 11.66 27.93
C LEU A 479 -5.47 13.13 28.35
N SER A 480 -6.60 13.70 28.82
CA SER A 480 -6.63 15.08 29.31
C SER A 480 -5.77 15.23 30.57
N GLU A 481 -5.88 14.28 31.50
CA GLU A 481 -5.06 14.25 32.72
C GLU A 481 -3.56 14.13 32.38
N TYR A 482 -3.19 13.28 31.41
CA TYR A 482 -1.81 13.20 30.91
C TYR A 482 -1.29 14.56 30.44
N LEU A 483 -2.04 15.21 29.55
CA LEU A 483 -1.65 16.49 28.96
C LEU A 483 -1.51 17.58 30.01
N GLU A 484 -2.40 17.61 31.01
CA GLU A 484 -2.35 18.56 32.12
C GLU A 484 -1.10 18.37 32.98
N ILE A 485 -0.82 17.14 33.41
CA ILE A 485 0.35 16.81 34.22
C ILE A 485 1.64 17.11 33.44
N ALA A 486 1.74 16.63 32.19
CA ALA A 486 2.87 16.87 31.32
C ALA A 486 3.10 18.36 31.09
N SER A 487 2.04 19.11 30.79
CA SER A 487 2.12 20.57 30.61
C SER A 487 2.63 21.27 31.86
N ARG A 488 2.09 20.94 33.04
CA ARG A 488 2.52 21.55 34.30
C ARG A 488 4.00 21.30 34.58
N GLU A 489 4.43 20.04 34.49
CA GLU A 489 5.82 19.64 34.79
C GLU A 489 6.83 20.21 33.78
N CYS A 490 6.56 20.08 32.47
CA CYS A 490 7.46 20.58 31.43
C CYS A 490 7.53 22.12 31.41
N LEU A 491 6.41 22.82 31.66
CA LEU A 491 6.41 24.29 31.72
C LEU A 491 7.16 24.81 32.94
N ALA A 492 7.03 24.18 34.11
CA ALA A 492 7.81 24.53 35.30
C ALA A 492 9.33 24.43 35.04
N ARG A 493 9.73 23.47 34.20
CA ARG A 493 11.12 23.25 33.76
C ARG A 493 11.53 24.07 32.53
N LYS A 494 10.63 24.88 31.95
CA LYS A 494 10.85 25.66 30.71
C LYS A 494 11.18 24.82 29.47
N VAL A 495 10.60 23.62 29.35
CA VAL A 495 10.78 22.67 28.23
C VAL A 495 9.43 22.22 27.63
N GLY A 496 8.41 23.09 27.66
CA GLY A 496 7.01 22.74 27.37
C GLY A 496 6.47 23.13 25.99
N HIS A 497 7.28 23.04 24.93
CA HIS A 497 6.80 23.21 23.53
C HIS A 497 5.81 22.09 23.19
N GLU A 498 6.27 20.85 23.32
CA GLU A 498 5.49 19.62 23.23
C GLU A 498 5.69 18.81 24.52
N PRO A 499 4.82 18.98 25.53
CA PRO A 499 5.01 18.36 26.84
C PRO A 499 4.91 16.83 26.81
N GLN A 500 5.97 16.14 27.19
CA GLN A 500 6.03 14.67 27.25
C GLN A 500 6.66 14.21 28.58
N LEU A 501 6.11 13.13 29.13
CA LEU A 501 6.62 12.49 30.35
C LEU A 501 7.13 11.09 30.02
N TRP A 502 8.45 10.92 30.00
CA TRP A 502 9.11 9.69 29.53
C TRP A 502 8.77 8.46 30.38
N ASP A 503 8.54 8.64 31.68
CA ASP A 503 8.15 7.57 32.60
C ASP A 503 6.70 7.09 32.37
N ARG A 504 5.88 7.89 31.70
CA ARG A 504 4.43 7.68 31.56
C ARG A 504 3.94 7.52 30.12
N ALA A 505 4.72 7.97 29.13
CA ALA A 505 4.29 8.05 27.72
C ALA A 505 3.71 6.73 27.17
N PHE A 506 4.24 5.59 27.63
CA PHE A 506 3.81 4.26 27.21
C PHE A 506 3.01 3.48 28.27
N LYS A 507 2.52 4.14 29.32
CA LYS A 507 1.85 3.46 30.44
C LYS A 507 0.56 2.76 30.00
N MET A 508 -0.19 3.34 29.05
CA MET A 508 -1.40 2.72 28.48
C MET A 508 -1.05 1.45 27.70
N GLN A 509 -0.04 1.50 26.85
CA GLN A 509 0.46 0.36 26.07
C GLN A 509 1.01 -0.75 26.99
N LEU A 510 1.74 -0.38 28.04
CA LEU A 510 2.23 -1.32 29.05
C LEU A 510 1.07 -2.04 29.76
N ASN A 511 0.03 -1.29 30.13
CA ASN A 511 -1.15 -1.88 30.77
C ASN A 511 -1.93 -2.80 29.83
N LEU A 512 -1.97 -2.50 28.52
CA LEU A 512 -2.54 -3.41 27.52
C LEU A 512 -1.77 -4.74 27.48
N ALA A 513 -0.44 -4.69 27.48
CA ALA A 513 0.40 -5.89 27.45
C ALA A 513 0.23 -6.75 28.71
N GLN A 514 0.05 -6.14 29.89
CA GLN A 514 -0.03 -6.84 31.16
C GLN A 514 -1.46 -7.29 31.52
N ASN A 515 -2.45 -6.46 31.21
CA ASN A 515 -3.81 -6.57 31.75
C ASN A 515 -4.89 -6.63 30.66
N GLY A 516 -4.53 -6.61 29.38
CA GLY A 516 -5.48 -6.74 28.28
C GLY A 516 -6.38 -5.51 28.05
N THR A 517 -6.03 -4.34 28.60
CA THR A 517 -6.69 -3.06 28.34
C THR A 517 -5.73 -1.87 28.50
N MET A 518 -5.91 -0.82 27.70
CA MET A 518 -5.20 0.45 27.86
C MET A 518 -5.77 1.33 28.98
N LYS A 519 -6.89 0.95 29.60
CA LYS A 519 -7.51 1.72 30.69
C LYS A 519 -6.65 1.65 31.95
N ILE A 520 -6.12 2.79 32.38
CA ILE A 520 -5.31 2.91 33.60
C ILE A 520 -6.11 3.57 34.73
N LYS A 521 -5.74 3.28 35.99
CA LYS A 521 -6.41 3.87 37.17
C LYS A 521 -5.90 5.28 37.52
N ASN A 522 -4.64 5.55 37.23
CA ASN A 522 -3.96 6.83 37.48
C ASN A 522 -2.66 6.88 36.66
N TRP A 523 -1.92 8.00 36.70
CA TRP A 523 -0.62 8.18 36.04
C TRP A 523 0.62 7.89 36.90
N ASP A 524 0.46 7.40 38.13
CA ASP A 524 1.58 7.13 39.05
C ASP A 524 2.54 6.06 38.51
N VAL A 525 3.85 6.31 38.56
CA VAL A 525 4.86 5.34 38.11
C VAL A 525 5.75 4.97 39.29
N LYS A 526 5.96 3.66 39.50
CA LYS A 526 7.00 3.16 40.40
C LYS A 526 8.27 2.99 39.57
N ILE A 527 9.23 3.88 39.78
CA ILE A 527 10.53 3.82 39.10
C ILE A 527 11.54 3.29 40.11
N ASP A 528 12.10 2.11 39.83
CA ASP A 528 13.22 1.55 40.56
C ASP A 528 14.49 1.96 39.81
N LEU A 529 15.08 3.08 40.21
CA LEU A 529 16.32 3.59 39.61
C LEU A 529 17.51 2.97 40.35
N CYS A 530 18.54 2.55 39.61
CA CYS A 530 19.82 2.17 40.21
C CYS A 530 20.39 3.37 40.99
N GLU A 531 20.95 3.10 42.17
CA GLU A 531 21.67 4.10 43.00
C GLU A 531 22.89 4.71 42.31
#